data_AF-A0A5J4E8B4-F1
#
_entry.id   AF-A0A5J4E8B4-F1
#
_cell.length_a   1.000
_cell.length_b   1.000
_cell.length_c   1.000
_cell.angle_alpha   90.00
_cell.angle_beta   90.00
_cell.angle_gamma   90.00
#
_symmetry.space_group_name_H-M   'P 1'
#
loop_
_entity.id
_entity.type
_entity.pdbx_description
1 polymer ?
#
loop_
_entity_poly.entity_id
_entity_poly.type
_entity_poly.pdbx_seq_one_letter_code
_entity_poly.pdbx_strand_id
1 'polypeptide(L)'
;MEKPNQMQWNLGGWIGGQLGGTVWMLVAGLLSFSVDPAAAVKVIALFALANLVGVLLWRRRGGLSPYTGIQILLPVLGVFGLTAVFVLDRADIYETIQIGAAISARATYIVIVVTVAALMLMFYFQFGRRSEKKDEAT
;
A
#
# COMPACT_ATOMS: atom_id res chain seq x y z
N MET A 1 23.09 -3.40 21.71
CA MET A 1 22.48 -2.12 22.11
C MET A 1 21.77 -1.54 20.90
N GLU A 2 20.44 -1.55 20.91
CA GLU A 2 19.64 -0.87 19.87
C GLU A 2 19.87 0.63 19.97
N LYS A 3 20.15 1.31 18.85
CA LYS A 3 20.18 2.77 18.83
C LYS A 3 18.73 3.26 18.94
N PRO A 4 18.37 4.00 20.00
CA PRO A 4 17.05 4.63 20.06
C PRO A 4 16.95 5.57 18.86
N ASN A 5 15.88 5.45 18.06
CA ASN A 5 15.55 6.26 16.88
C ASN A 5 16.09 5.86 15.49
N GLN A 6 16.60 4.65 15.29
CA GLN A 6 16.78 4.13 13.92
C GLN A 6 15.62 3.21 13.54
N MET A 7 15.04 3.46 12.37
CA MET A 7 14.04 2.57 11.81
C MET A 7 14.68 1.21 11.57
N GLN A 8 14.04 0.14 12.06
CA GLN A 8 14.54 -1.23 11.91
C GLN A 8 13.57 -2.06 11.08
N TRP A 9 14.11 -3.08 10.41
CA TRP A 9 13.29 -4.08 9.74
C TRP A 9 12.51 -4.88 10.79
N ASN A 10 11.17 -4.83 10.70
CA ASN A 10 10.28 -5.61 11.55
C ASN A 10 9.40 -6.50 10.67
N LEU A 11 9.50 -7.82 10.83
CA LEU A 11 8.76 -8.78 10.00
C LEU A 11 7.24 -8.62 10.17
N GLY A 12 6.78 -8.52 11.41
CA GLY A 12 5.35 -8.38 11.71
C GLY A 12 4.76 -7.09 11.16
N GLY A 13 5.44 -5.96 11.35
CA GLY A 13 5.04 -4.66 10.80
C GLY A 13 5.09 -4.63 9.27
N TRP A 14 6.05 -5.31 8.65
CA TRP A 14 6.15 -5.40 7.20
C TRP A 14 5.02 -6.24 6.58
N ILE A 15 4.74 -7.42 7.15
CA ILE A 15 3.62 -8.25 6.70
C ILE A 15 2.28 -7.57 7.00
N GLY A 16 2.13 -7.04 8.21
CA GLY A 16 0.92 -6.33 8.64
C GLY A 16 0.62 -5.11 7.78
N GLY A 17 1.64 -4.33 7.41
CA GLY A 17 1.49 -3.19 6.50
C GLY A 17 1.06 -3.60 5.08
N GLN A 18 1.61 -4.70 4.54
CA GLN A 18 1.18 -5.24 3.26
C GLN A 18 -0.26 -5.74 3.30
N LEU A 19 -0.62 -6.57 4.28
CA LEU A 19 -1.98 -7.09 4.41
C LEU A 19 -2.97 -5.96 4.67
N GLY A 20 -2.68 -5.04 5.60
CA GLY A 20 -3.52 -3.89 5.89
C GLY A 20 -3.76 -2.99 4.68
N GLY A 21 -2.76 -2.82 3.81
CA GLY A 21 -2.89 -2.02 2.58
C GLY A 21 -3.54 -2.72 1.39
N THR A 22 -3.63 -4.06 1.39
CA THR A 22 -4.01 -4.83 0.19
C THR A 22 -5.17 -5.80 0.37
N VAL A 23 -5.46 -6.28 1.59
CA VAL A 23 -6.47 -7.34 1.81
C VAL A 23 -7.86 -6.94 1.32
N TRP A 24 -8.19 -5.65 1.38
CA TRP A 24 -9.46 -5.14 0.87
C TRP A 24 -9.62 -5.38 -0.64
N MET A 25 -8.53 -5.38 -1.43
CA MET A 25 -8.60 -5.70 -2.86
C MET A 25 -8.96 -7.16 -3.08
N LEU A 26 -8.41 -8.08 -2.26
CA LEU A 26 -8.77 -9.49 -2.34
C LEU A 26 -10.26 -9.68 -2.03
N VAL A 27 -10.76 -9.07 -0.95
CA VAL A 27 -12.18 -9.13 -0.57
C VAL A 27 -13.06 -8.53 -1.67
N ALA A 28 -12.73 -7.34 -2.17
CA ALA A 28 -13.47 -6.69 -3.25
C ALA A 28 -13.52 -7.57 -4.52
N GLY A 29 -12.39 -8.11 -4.95
CA GLY A 29 -12.32 -9.00 -6.10
C GLY A 29 -13.15 -10.28 -5.92
N LEU A 30 -13.15 -10.88 -4.71
CA LEU A 30 -13.99 -12.03 -4.42
C LEU A 30 -15.49 -11.70 -4.50
N LEU A 31 -15.91 -10.56 -3.95
CA LEU A 31 -17.29 -10.09 -4.02
C LEU A 31 -17.71 -9.73 -5.45
N SER A 32 -16.78 -9.28 -6.29
CA SER A 32 -17.06 -8.94 -7.69
C SER A 32 -17.35 -10.15 -8.58
N PHE A 33 -16.98 -11.39 -8.21
CA PHE A 33 -17.17 -12.55 -9.10
C PHE A 33 -18.61 -12.82 -9.51
N SER A 34 -19.59 -12.51 -8.66
CA SER A 34 -21.01 -12.69 -8.98
C SER A 34 -21.58 -11.61 -9.89
N VAL A 35 -20.84 -10.51 -10.12
CA VAL A 35 -21.31 -9.35 -10.90
C VAL A 35 -20.49 -9.21 -12.19
N ASP A 36 -19.16 -9.18 -12.09
CA ASP A 36 -18.23 -9.13 -13.21
C ASP A 36 -16.96 -9.96 -12.90
N PRO A 37 -16.87 -11.20 -13.41
CA PRO A 37 -15.70 -12.06 -13.24
C PRO A 37 -14.40 -11.48 -13.82
N ALA A 38 -14.48 -10.67 -14.89
CA ALA A 38 -13.29 -10.11 -15.51
C ALA A 38 -12.70 -8.98 -14.64
N ALA A 39 -13.55 -8.13 -14.06
CA ALA A 39 -13.14 -7.15 -13.06
C ALA A 39 -12.58 -7.83 -11.81
N ALA A 40 -13.24 -8.88 -11.32
CA ALA A 40 -12.79 -9.68 -10.17
C ALA A 40 -11.35 -10.20 -10.34
N VAL A 41 -11.05 -10.85 -11.46
CA VAL A 41 -9.72 -11.39 -11.76
C VAL A 41 -8.66 -10.29 -11.81
N LYS A 42 -8.99 -9.13 -12.43
CA LYS A 42 -8.06 -7.99 -12.49
C LYS A 42 -7.75 -7.46 -11.09
N VAL A 43 -8.74 -7.29 -10.22
CA VAL A 43 -8.53 -6.79 -8.85
C VAL A 43 -7.73 -7.80 -8.01
N ILE A 44 -7.99 -9.09 -8.13
CA ILE A 44 -7.20 -10.14 -7.46
C ILE A 44 -5.76 -10.16 -7.97
N ALA A 45 -5.54 -9.96 -9.27
CA ALA A 45 -4.21 -9.84 -9.83
C ALA A 45 -3.47 -8.61 -9.26
N LEU A 46 -4.13 -7.47 -9.10
CA LEU A 46 -3.55 -6.27 -8.46
C LEU A 46 -3.15 -6.54 -7.00
N PHE A 47 -3.99 -7.24 -6.24
CA PHE A 47 -3.63 -7.72 -4.89
C PHE A 47 -2.35 -8.58 -4.90
N ALA A 48 -2.29 -9.57 -5.78
CA ALA A 48 -1.16 -10.48 -5.87
C ALA A 48 0.14 -9.76 -6.27
N LEU A 49 0.05 -8.84 -7.24
CA LEU A 49 1.18 -8.05 -7.70
C LEU A 49 1.71 -7.10 -6.62
N ALA A 50 0.83 -6.42 -5.88
CA ALA A 50 1.22 -5.53 -4.78
C ALA A 50 1.98 -6.30 -3.68
N ASN A 51 1.47 -7.48 -3.29
CA ASN A 51 2.14 -8.33 -2.30
C ASN A 51 3.45 -8.93 -2.83
N LEU A 52 3.51 -9.28 -4.12
CA LEU A 52 4.75 -9.74 -4.75
C LEU A 52 5.85 -8.68 -4.62
N VAL A 53 5.54 -7.41 -4.89
CA VAL A 53 6.51 -6.31 -4.72
C VAL A 53 6.99 -6.22 -3.28
N GLY A 54 6.09 -6.28 -2.29
CA GLY A 54 6.49 -6.23 -0.88
C GLY A 54 7.31 -7.44 -0.43
N VAL A 55 7.07 -8.63 -0.98
CA VAL A 55 7.93 -9.82 -0.78
C VAL A 55 9.31 -9.62 -1.42
N LEU A 56 9.38 -9.07 -2.63
CA LEU A 56 10.65 -8.80 -3.31
C LEU A 56 11.50 -7.77 -2.55
N LEU A 57 10.89 -6.70 -2.06
CA LEU A 57 11.54 -5.72 -1.19
C LEU A 57 12.05 -6.37 0.10
N TRP A 58 11.24 -7.22 0.74
CA TRP A 58 11.67 -7.96 1.93
C TRP A 58 12.86 -8.89 1.67
N ARG A 59 12.90 -9.56 0.51
CA ARG A 59 14.05 -10.39 0.10
C ARG A 59 15.30 -9.54 -0.12
N ARG A 60 15.15 -8.32 -0.62
CA ARG A 60 16.24 -7.36 -0.84
C ARG A 60 16.63 -6.53 0.39
N ARG A 61 16.03 -6.80 1.57
CA ARG A 61 16.28 -6.05 2.82
C ARG A 61 17.74 -5.99 3.27
N GLY A 62 18.57 -6.94 2.83
CA GLY A 62 20.02 -6.93 3.12
C GLY A 62 20.78 -5.78 2.46
N GLY A 63 20.25 -5.19 1.37
CA GLY A 63 20.85 -4.06 0.65
C GLY A 63 20.00 -2.79 0.67
N LEU A 64 18.91 -2.77 1.44
CA LEU A 64 17.98 -1.64 1.48
C LEU A 64 17.77 -1.18 2.92
N SER A 65 17.78 0.13 3.13
CA SER A 65 17.35 0.69 4.41
C SER A 65 15.83 0.46 4.61
N PRO A 66 15.35 0.25 5.85
CA PRO A 66 13.92 0.15 6.13
C PRO A 66 13.12 1.35 5.63
N TYR A 67 13.70 2.55 5.73
CA TYR A 67 13.10 3.79 5.26
C TYR A 67 12.87 3.76 3.74
N THR A 68 13.91 3.41 2.98
CA THR A 68 13.81 3.24 1.51
C THR A 68 12.75 2.19 1.16
N GLY A 69 12.71 1.08 1.90
CA GLY A 69 11.71 0.04 1.73
C GLY A 69 10.27 0.57 1.86
N ILE A 70 9.98 1.33 2.92
CA ILE A 70 8.65 1.93 3.11
C ILE A 70 8.33 3.00 2.06
N GLN A 71 9.29 3.86 1.72
CA GLN A 71 9.08 4.90 0.70
C GLN A 71 8.83 4.32 -0.70
N ILE A 72 9.26 3.09 -0.98
CA ILE A 72 8.88 2.37 -2.20
C ILE A 72 7.54 1.65 -2.01
N LEU A 73 7.30 1.02 -0.87
CA LEU A 73 6.10 0.22 -0.64
C LEU A 73 4.83 1.10 -0.64
N LEU A 74 4.84 2.25 0.02
CA LEU A 74 3.67 3.14 0.10
C LEU A 74 3.11 3.58 -1.26
N PRO A 75 3.91 4.13 -2.20
CA PRO A 75 3.40 4.50 -3.52
C PRO A 75 2.99 3.27 -4.34
N VAL A 76 3.65 2.13 -4.19
CA VAL A 76 3.21 0.87 -4.81
C VAL A 76 1.79 0.53 -4.33
N LEU A 77 1.57 0.48 -3.02
CA LEU A 77 0.24 0.21 -2.45
C LEU A 77 -0.81 1.23 -2.93
N GLY A 78 -0.43 2.51 -2.99
CA GLY A 78 -1.28 3.57 -3.53
C GLY A 78 -1.67 3.33 -4.99
N VAL A 79 -0.70 3.10 -5.87
CA VAL A 79 -0.95 2.87 -7.30
C VAL A 79 -1.81 1.64 -7.53
N PHE A 80 -1.51 0.52 -6.88
CA PHE A 80 -2.31 -0.70 -7.02
C PHE A 80 -3.73 -0.51 -6.47
N GLY A 81 -3.88 0.18 -5.33
CA GLY A 81 -5.18 0.49 -4.76
C GLY A 81 -6.02 1.42 -5.64
N LEU A 82 -5.44 2.50 -6.17
CA LEU A 82 -6.11 3.38 -7.12
C LEU A 82 -6.52 2.64 -8.39
N THR A 83 -5.64 1.76 -8.90
CA THR A 83 -5.95 0.94 -10.08
C THR A 83 -7.10 -0.03 -9.80
N ALA A 84 -7.18 -0.60 -8.60
CA ALA A 84 -8.27 -1.49 -8.22
C ALA A 84 -9.60 -0.73 -8.15
N VAL A 85 -9.64 0.46 -7.54
CA VAL A 85 -10.83 1.32 -7.56
C VAL A 85 -11.22 1.65 -9.00
N PHE A 86 -10.26 2.01 -9.86
CA PHE A 86 -10.51 2.31 -11.27
C PHE A 86 -11.13 1.14 -12.04
N VAL A 87 -10.64 -0.09 -11.83
CA VAL A 87 -11.21 -1.27 -12.47
C VAL A 87 -12.67 -1.49 -12.06
N LEU A 88 -12.97 -1.35 -10.77
CA LEU A 88 -14.31 -1.55 -10.22
C LEU A 88 -15.29 -0.43 -10.63
N ASP A 89 -14.81 0.81 -10.63
CA ASP A 89 -15.55 2.00 -11.02
C ASP A 89 -15.90 1.96 -12.52
N ARG A 90 -14.94 1.56 -13.37
CA ARG A 90 -15.19 1.39 -14.81
C ARG A 90 -16.12 0.24 -15.18
N ALA A 91 -16.31 -0.72 -14.28
CA ALA A 91 -17.28 -1.80 -14.44
C ALA A 91 -18.65 -1.43 -13.85
N ASP A 92 -18.82 -0.22 -13.29
CA ASP A 92 -20.03 0.23 -12.59
C ASP A 92 -20.43 -0.68 -11.41
N ILE A 93 -19.47 -1.41 -10.82
CA ILE A 93 -19.72 -2.35 -9.70
C ILE A 93 -19.17 -1.85 -8.36
N TYR A 94 -18.44 -0.73 -8.34
CA TYR A 94 -17.74 -0.26 -7.14
C TYR A 94 -18.66 -0.04 -5.94
N GLU A 95 -19.83 0.56 -6.14
CA GLU A 95 -20.80 0.80 -5.06
C GLU A 95 -21.63 -0.45 -4.77
N THR A 96 -21.88 -1.30 -5.77
CA THR A 96 -22.68 -2.52 -5.66
C THR A 96 -22.05 -3.56 -4.74
N ILE A 97 -20.72 -3.68 -4.74
CA ILE A 97 -20.02 -4.69 -3.94
C ILE A 97 -19.76 -4.26 -2.49
N GLN A 98 -20.17 -3.04 -2.10
CA GLN A 98 -19.91 -2.53 -0.76
C GLN A 98 -20.87 -3.12 0.27
N ILE A 99 -20.34 -3.36 1.47
CA ILE A 99 -21.11 -3.85 2.61
C ILE A 99 -21.19 -2.72 3.63
N GLY A 100 -22.40 -2.20 3.88
CA GLY A 100 -22.64 -1.11 4.83
C GLY A 100 -22.84 0.25 4.14
N ALA A 101 -22.26 1.30 4.71
CA ALA A 101 -22.40 2.65 4.17
C ALA A 101 -21.62 2.78 2.85
N ALA A 102 -22.32 3.14 1.78
CA ALA A 102 -21.71 3.33 0.47
C ALA A 102 -20.80 4.58 0.48
N ILE A 103 -19.56 4.38 0.07
CA ILE A 103 -18.57 5.42 -0.19
C ILE A 103 -18.39 5.50 -1.71
N SER A 104 -18.47 6.69 -2.29
CA SER A 104 -18.26 6.85 -3.73
C SER A 104 -16.81 6.53 -4.13
N ALA A 105 -16.60 6.07 -5.37
CA ALA A 105 -15.25 5.83 -5.90
C ALA A 105 -14.37 7.09 -5.80
N ARG A 106 -14.97 8.26 -6.06
CA ARG A 106 -14.31 9.58 -5.91
C ARG A 106 -13.77 9.80 -4.51
N ALA A 107 -14.55 9.53 -3.48
CA ALA A 107 -14.11 9.69 -2.09
C ALA A 107 -12.95 8.72 -1.79
N THR A 108 -13.01 7.48 -2.27
CA THR A 108 -11.95 6.49 -2.06
C THR A 108 -10.65 6.88 -2.76
N TYR A 109 -10.69 7.42 -3.99
CA TYR A 109 -9.49 7.96 -4.65
C TYR A 109 -8.82 9.04 -3.80
N ILE A 110 -9.61 9.98 -3.26
CA ILE A 110 -9.10 11.06 -2.40
C ILE A 110 -8.47 10.48 -1.14
N VAL A 111 -9.15 9.55 -0.47
CA VAL A 111 -8.64 8.90 0.75
C VAL A 111 -7.31 8.21 0.47
N ILE A 112 -7.20 7.40 -0.58
CA ILE A 112 -5.95 6.70 -0.92
C ILE A 112 -4.81 7.68 -1.17
N VAL A 113 -5.04 8.71 -2.01
CA VAL A 113 -4.00 9.71 -2.34
C VAL A 113 -3.55 10.46 -1.08
N VAL A 114 -4.50 10.96 -0.29
CA VAL A 114 -4.20 11.74 0.92
C VAL A 114 -3.48 10.88 1.95
N THR A 115 -3.95 9.65 2.19
CA THR A 115 -3.31 8.74 3.16
C THR A 115 -1.90 8.36 2.73
N VAL A 116 -1.68 8.00 1.47
CA VAL A 116 -0.34 7.65 0.98
C VAL A 116 0.60 8.85 1.08
N ALA A 117 0.18 10.03 0.62
CA ALA A 117 0.99 11.25 0.69
C ALA A 117 1.30 11.63 2.15
N ALA A 118 0.31 11.59 3.04
CA ALA A 118 0.48 11.91 4.45
C ALA A 118 1.46 10.94 5.13
N LEU A 119 1.36 9.63 4.86
CA LEU A 119 2.28 8.63 5.40
C LEU A 119 3.70 8.84 4.86
N MET A 120 3.86 9.05 3.55
CA MET A 120 5.19 9.30 2.96
C MET A 120 5.85 10.53 3.57
N LEU A 121 5.11 11.64 3.71
CA LEU A 121 5.58 12.86 4.36
C LEU A 121 5.94 12.62 5.83
N MET A 122 5.09 11.92 6.56
CA MET A 122 5.36 11.58 7.96
C MET A 122 6.67 10.80 8.10
N PHE A 123 6.87 9.75 7.31
CA PHE A 123 8.12 8.97 7.33
C PHE A 123 9.33 9.79 6.87
N TYR A 124 9.15 10.68 5.87
CA TYR A 124 10.20 11.59 5.42
C TYR A 124 10.66 12.53 6.54
N PHE A 125 9.73 13.17 7.24
CA PHE A 125 10.06 14.10 8.33
C PHE A 125 10.64 13.39 9.56
N GLN A 126 10.17 12.18 9.87
CA GLN A 126 10.63 11.43 11.03
C GLN A 126 12.00 10.77 10.82
N PHE A 127 12.26 10.24 9.63
CA PHE A 127 13.43 9.38 9.37
C PHE A 127 14.35 9.87 8.25
N GLY A 128 13.81 10.54 7.22
CA GLY A 128 14.59 11.05 6.08
C GLY A 128 15.55 12.17 6.47
N ARG A 129 15.06 13.23 7.12
CA ARG A 129 15.88 14.40 7.54
C ARG A 129 17.02 14.09 8.53
N ARG A 130 16.94 12.94 9.23
CA ARG A 130 17.95 12.51 10.20
C ARG A 130 19.11 11.75 9.53
N SER A 131 18.89 11.21 8.34
CA SER A 131 19.94 10.59 7.52
C SER A 131 20.93 11.65 7.04
N GLU A 132 20.42 12.73 6.41
CA GLU A 132 21.24 13.79 5.81
C GLU A 132 22.16 14.48 6.81
N LYS A 133 21.64 14.83 8.00
CA LYS A 133 22.45 15.46 9.06
C LYS A 133 23.60 14.61 9.57
N LYS A 134 23.50 13.28 9.43
CA LYS A 134 24.54 12.37 9.89
C LYS A 134 25.69 12.28 8.88
N ASP A 135 25.38 12.43 7.59
CA ASP A 135 26.36 12.43 6.52
C ASP A 135 27.15 13.75 6.50
N GLU A 136 26.54 14.88 6.92
CA GLU A 136 27.22 16.18 7.07
C GLU A 136 28.18 16.25 8.28
N ALA A 137 28.09 15.31 9.23
CA ALA A 137 28.86 15.32 10.48
C ALA A 137 30.06 14.34 10.48
N THR A 138 30.39 13.75 9.33
CA THR A 138 31.51 12.80 9.13
C THR A 138 32.46 13.33 8.08
#